data_AF-A0A355WK18-F1
#
_entry.id   AF-A0A355WK18-F1
#
_cell.length_a   1.000
_cell.length_b   1.000
_cell.length_c   1.000
_cell.angle_alpha   90.00
_cell.angle_beta   90.00
_cell.angle_gamma   90.00
#
_symmetry.space_group_name_H-M   'P 1'
#
loop_
_entity.id
_entity.type
_entity.pdbx_description
1 polymer ?
#
loop_
_entity_poly.entity_id
_entity_poly.type
_entity_poly.pdbx_seq_one_letter_code
_entity_poly.pdbx_strand_id
1 'polypeptide(L)' 'AKTAGMTFALDRLDIRSIGSITSSGPLGEISAGEMVLALEKSETGDVTQGYVLMFKNGVKLVYSPK' A
#
# COMPACT_ATOMS: atom_id res chain seq x y z
N ALA A 1 4.61 3.49 33.96
CA ALA A 1 5.30 4.43 33.04
C ALA A 1 4.28 5.40 32.47
N LYS A 2 4.44 6.71 32.68
CA LYS A 2 3.60 7.76 32.05
C LYS A 2 4.30 8.15 30.75
N THR A 3 3.74 7.82 29.59
CA THR A 3 4.19 8.38 28.32
C THR A 3 3.58 9.76 28.15
N ALA A 4 4.41 10.81 28.14
CA ALA A 4 3.99 12.11 27.63
C ALA A 4 3.56 11.92 26.16
N GLY A 5 2.43 12.54 25.76
CA GLY A 5 1.80 12.33 24.47
C GLY A 5 2.80 12.34 23.31
N MET A 6 2.76 11.28 22.51
CA MET A 6 3.65 11.10 21.37
C MET A 6 2.89 11.50 20.11
N THR A 7 3.20 12.69 19.58
CA THR A 7 2.62 13.18 18.32
C THR A 7 3.54 12.79 17.17
N PHE A 8 3.11 11.84 16.35
CA PHE A 8 3.78 11.49 15.10
C PHE A 8 3.12 12.24 13.94
N ALA A 9 3.91 12.94 13.14
CA ALA A 9 3.48 13.39 11.83
C ALA A 9 3.84 12.29 10.81
N LEU A 10 2.87 11.46 10.43
CA LEU A 10 2.97 10.54 9.29
C LEU A 10 2.71 11.32 7.99
N ASP A 11 3.54 12.32 7.71
CA ASP A 11 3.40 13.16 6.51
C ASP A 11 3.61 12.36 5.22
N ARG A 12 4.32 11.23 5.32
CA ARG A 12 4.64 10.32 4.22
C ARG A 12 4.60 8.86 4.68
N LEU A 13 3.54 8.16 4.32
CA LEU A 13 3.55 6.69 4.29
C LEU A 13 4.08 6.24 2.93
N ASP A 14 5.24 5.56 2.92
CA ASP A 14 5.79 4.84 1.76
C ASP A 14 6.31 3.49 2.29
N ILE A 15 5.52 2.43 2.12
CA ILE A 15 5.88 1.06 2.51
C ILE A 15 6.15 0.27 1.24
N ARG A 16 7.27 -0.45 1.21
CA ARG A 16 7.71 -1.26 0.07
C ARG A 16 8.00 -2.69 0.47
N SER A 17 7.69 -3.64 -0.40
CA SER A 17 8.13 -5.02 -0.20
C SER A 17 9.63 -5.17 -0.51
N ILE A 18 10.32 -5.97 0.29
CA ILE A 18 11.70 -6.38 -0.02
C ILE A 18 11.61 -7.60 -0.94
N GLY A 19 11.48 -7.35 -2.24
CA GLY A 19 11.36 -8.38 -3.28
C GLY A 19 9.92 -8.76 -3.63
N SER A 20 9.80 -9.91 -4.31
CA SER A 20 8.53 -10.40 -4.86
C SER A 20 7.51 -10.72 -3.77
N ILE A 21 6.24 -10.46 -4.08
CA ILE A 21 5.10 -10.57 -3.18
C ILE A 21 3.99 -11.41 -3.82
N THR A 22 3.29 -12.18 -2.99
CA THR A 22 2.02 -12.82 -3.33
C THR A 22 0.95 -12.34 -2.35
N SER A 23 -0.24 -12.01 -2.85
CA SER A 23 -1.37 -11.48 -2.06
C SER A 23 -2.68 -12.13 -2.49
N SER A 24 -3.54 -12.46 -1.53
CA SER A 24 -4.90 -12.96 -1.79
C SER A 24 -5.92 -11.85 -1.52
N GLY A 25 -6.93 -11.73 -2.38
CA GLY A 25 -8.03 -10.80 -2.20
C GLY A 25 -9.34 -11.29 -2.84
N PRO A 26 -10.42 -10.50 -2.76
CA PRO A 26 -11.73 -10.89 -3.30
C PRO A 26 -11.74 -11.20 -4.79
N LEU A 27 -10.78 -10.69 -5.54
CA LEU A 27 -10.63 -10.94 -6.98
C LEU A 27 -9.82 -12.21 -7.29
N GLY A 28 -9.13 -12.80 -6.30
CA GLY A 28 -8.24 -13.94 -6.46
C GLY A 28 -6.84 -13.67 -5.94
N GLU A 29 -5.82 -14.24 -6.59
CA GLU A 29 -4.43 -14.20 -6.14
C GLU A 29 -3.55 -13.32 -7.05
N ILE A 30 -2.83 -12.37 -6.46
CA ILE A 30 -1.90 -11.47 -7.15
C ILE A 30 -0.48 -11.88 -6.80
N SER A 31 0.39 -11.97 -7.82
CA SER A 31 1.83 -12.07 -7.67
C SER A 31 2.52 -10.91 -8.40
N ALA A 32 3.56 -10.34 -7.80
CA ALA A 32 4.29 -9.20 -8.34
C ALA A 32 5.73 -9.16 -7.84
N GLY A 33 6.63 -8.49 -8.55
CA GLY A 33 8.02 -8.31 -8.13
C GLY A 33 8.21 -7.23 -7.06
N GLU A 34 7.25 -6.30 -6.91
CA GLU A 34 7.27 -5.25 -5.88
C GLU A 34 5.84 -4.84 -5.50
N MET A 35 5.64 -4.50 -4.24
CA MET A 35 4.46 -3.84 -3.71
C MET A 35 4.85 -2.49 -3.08
N VAL A 36 4.04 -1.46 -3.32
CA VAL A 36 4.18 -0.12 -2.73
C VAL A 36 2.84 0.34 -2.16
N LEU A 37 2.81 0.70 -0.89
CA LEU A 37 1.68 1.38 -0.25
C LEU A 37 2.05 2.84 0.02
N ALA A 38 1.29 3.76 -0.55
CA ALA A 38 1.52 5.19 -0.41
C ALA A 38 0.24 5.94 -0.04
N LEU A 39 0.38 7.12 0.54
CA LEU A 39 -0.75 8.07 0.65
C LEU A 39 -1.17 8.53 -0.76
N GLU A 40 -2.48 8.57 -0.98
CA GLU A 40 -3.06 9.18 -2.16
C GLU A 40 -2.79 10.69 -2.12
N LYS A 41 -2.16 11.22 -3.17
CA LYS A 41 -2.00 12.67 -3.33
C LYS A 41 -3.14 13.16 -4.22
N SER A 42 -3.97 14.08 -3.72
CA SER A 42 -4.87 14.82 -4.61
C SER A 42 -4.04 15.66 -5.58
N GLU A 43 -4.48 15.75 -6.83
CA GLU A 43 -3.91 16.67 -7.83
C GLU A 43 -4.03 18.14 -7.39
N THR A 44 -4.95 18.46 -6.47
CA THR A 44 -5.12 19.80 -5.88
C THR A 44 -4.16 20.11 -4.73
N GLY A 45 -3.31 19.16 -4.31
CA GLY A 45 -2.41 19.32 -3.17
C GLY A 45 -3.07 19.07 -1.80
N ASP A 46 -4.38 18.80 -1.78
CA ASP A 46 -5.06 18.33 -0.58
C ASP A 46 -4.67 16.86 -0.30
N VAL A 47 -4.31 16.53 0.93
CA VAL A 47 -4.14 15.13 1.32
C VAL A 47 -5.54 14.53 1.47
N THR A 48 -6.05 13.91 0.40
CA THR A 48 -7.14 12.95 0.54
C THR A 48 -6.61 11.83 1.42
N GLN A 49 -7.32 11.48 2.51
CA GLN A 49 -6.90 10.42 3.45
C GLN A 49 -7.02 9.00 2.84
N GLY A 50 -6.72 8.84 1.55
CA GLY A 50 -6.70 7.59 0.84
C GLY A 50 -5.32 6.95 0.90
N TYR A 51 -5.29 5.63 0.80
CA TYR A 51 -4.07 4.86 0.59
C TYR A 51 -4.14 4.16 -0.76
N VAL A 52 -3.08 4.25 -1.54
CA VAL A 52 -2.94 3.56 -2.81
C VAL A 52 -1.97 2.39 -2.62
N LEU A 53 -2.45 1.19 -2.89
CA LEU A 53 -1.64 -0.02 -2.96
C LEU A 53 -1.34 -0.34 -4.43
N MET A 54 -0.06 -0.30 -4.80
CA MET A 54 0.41 -0.59 -6.15
C MET A 54 1.24 -1.87 -6.18
N PHE A 55 0.99 -2.70 -7.19
CA PHE A 55 1.83 -3.84 -7.54
C PHE A 55 2.62 -3.53 -8.81
N LYS A 56 3.92 -3.84 -8.82
CA LYS A 56 4.84 -3.50 -9.91
C LYS A 56 5.72 -4.69 -10.27
N ASN A 57 6.44 -4.56 -11.39
CA ASN A 57 7.47 -5.50 -11.85
C ASN A 57 6.94 -6.92 -12.09
N GLY A 58 6.17 -7.10 -13.17
CA GLY A 58 5.65 -8.42 -13.56
C GLY A 58 4.43 -8.85 -12.74
N VAL A 59 3.31 -8.13 -12.90
CA VAL A 59 2.08 -8.40 -12.17
C VAL A 59 1.28 -9.50 -12.86
N LYS A 60 0.87 -10.51 -12.09
CA LYS A 60 -0.05 -11.57 -12.51
C LYS A 60 -1.18 -11.70 -11.51
N LEU A 61 -2.42 -11.57 -11.98
CA LEU A 61 -3.63 -11.90 -11.25
C LEU A 61 -4.18 -13.24 -11.76
N VAL A 62 -4.27 -14.22 -10.88
CA VAL A 62 -5.12 -15.39 -11.10
C VAL A 62 -6.52 -15.02 -10.60
N TYR A 63 -7.42 -14.74 -11.53
CA TYR A 63 -8.79 -14.37 -11.21
C TYR A 63 -9.58 -15.58 -10.71
N SER A 64 -10.00 -15.52 -9.45
CA SER A 64 -10.77 -16.58 -8.79
C SER A 64 -11.60 -15.96 -7.65
N PRO A 65 -12.65 -15.20 -8.00
CA PRO A 65 -13.44 -14.50 -7.00
C PRO A 65 -14.14 -15.48 -6.05
N LYS A 66 -14.29 -15.08 -4.79
CA LYS A 66 -14.97 -15.84 -3.74
C LYS A 66 -16.20 -15.10 -3.23
#